data_AF-A0A8S9LKZ0-F1
#
_entry.id   AF-A0A8S9LKZ0-F1
#
_cell.length_a   1.000
_cell.length_b   1.000
_cell.length_c   1.000
_cell.angle_alpha   90.00
_cell.angle_beta   90.00
_cell.angle_gamma   90.00
#
_symmetry.space_group_name_H-M   'P 1'
#
loop_
_entity.id
_entity.type
_entity.pdbx_description
1 polymer ?
#
loop_
_entity_poly.entity_id
_entity_poly.type
_entity_poly.pdbx_seq_one_letter_code
_entity_poly.pdbx_strand_id
1 'polypeptide(L)'
;MVLATFTMVVAALVESKRIQTAKEYGLIDQPGTTVPMSIWWLVPQYLMLGLADVLTLVGMQEFFYSQVPPELRSIGLALYLSALGVGSLLSSLLVSVIDLVTGGDAGNSWFNSNLNKAHLDYFYWLLAVISALGFSVFLFVSKSYVYRRVDGV
;
A
#
# COMPACT_ATOMS: atom_id res chain seq x y z
N MET A 1 0.91 9.75 1.43
CA MET A 1 0.43 8.83 2.48
C MET A 1 -1.07 8.90 2.72
N VAL A 2 -1.71 10.08 2.84
CA VAL A 2 -3.18 10.19 2.99
C VAL A 2 -3.94 9.45 1.88
N LEU A 3 -3.63 9.75 0.61
CA LEU A 3 -4.25 9.07 -0.53
C LEU A 3 -4.02 7.56 -0.50
N ALA A 4 -2.80 7.11 -0.17
CA ALA A 4 -2.48 5.68 -0.04
C ALA A 4 -3.30 4.99 1.05
N THR A 5 -3.53 5.64 2.20
CA THR A 5 -4.40 5.12 3.25
C THR A 5 -5.84 4.97 2.75
N PHE A 6 -6.38 5.99 2.07
CA PHE A 6 -7.71 5.90 1.47
C PHE A 6 -7.80 4.78 0.41
N THR A 7 -6.79 4.64 -0.44
CA THR A 7 -6.70 3.54 -1.41
C THR A 7 -6.83 2.18 -0.73
N MET A 8 -6.09 1.95 0.36
CA MET A 8 -6.14 0.67 1.09
C MET A 8 -7.49 0.43 1.75
N VAL A 9 -8.14 1.47 2.29
CA VAL A 9 -9.50 1.37 2.84
C VAL A 9 -10.50 1.01 1.74
N VAL A 10 -10.46 1.68 0.59
CA VAL A 10 -11.34 1.37 -0.54
C VAL A 10 -11.11 -0.06 -1.03
N ALA A 11 -9.86 -0.50 -1.14
CA ALA A 11 -9.52 -1.87 -1.51
C ALA A 11 -10.06 -2.91 -0.53
N ALA A 12 -9.96 -2.65 0.77
CA ALA A 12 -10.52 -3.53 1.80
C ALA A 12 -12.05 -3.64 1.69
N LEU A 13 -12.74 -2.52 1.40
CA LEU A 13 -14.20 -2.51 1.23
C LEU A 13 -14.64 -3.23 -0.04
N VAL A 14 -13.94 -3.02 -1.15
CA VAL A 14 -14.21 -3.70 -2.43
C VAL A 14 -14.02 -5.21 -2.26
N GLU A 15 -12.95 -5.62 -1.58
CA GLU A 15 -12.68 -7.04 -1.34
C GLU A 15 -13.70 -7.67 -0.38
N SER A 16 -14.09 -6.96 0.68
CA SER A 16 -15.17 -7.39 1.58
C SER A 16 -16.47 -7.63 0.79
N LYS A 17 -16.79 -6.74 -0.17
CA LYS A 17 -17.97 -6.88 -1.02
C LYS A 17 -17.85 -8.07 -1.99
N ARG A 18 -16.66 -8.31 -2.55
CA ARG A 18 -16.38 -9.47 -3.42
C ARG A 18 -16.56 -10.77 -2.66
N ILE A 19 -15.99 -10.88 -1.46
CA ILE A 19 -16.12 -12.07 -0.60
C ILE A 19 -17.59 -12.28 -0.24
N GLN A 20 -18.32 -11.24 0.18
CA GLN A 20 -19.76 -11.36 0.48
C GLN A 20 -20.56 -11.90 -0.70
N THR A 21 -20.32 -11.36 -1.91
CA THR A 21 -20.96 -11.84 -3.14
C THR A 21 -20.62 -13.31 -3.41
N ALA A 22 -19.35 -13.72 -3.23
CA ALA A 22 -18.98 -15.12 -3.37
C ALA A 22 -19.71 -16.05 -2.37
N LYS A 23 -19.98 -15.57 -1.15
CA LYS A 23 -20.76 -16.31 -0.13
C LYS A 23 -22.23 -16.42 -0.53
N GLU A 24 -22.85 -15.33 -0.97
CA GLU A 24 -24.27 -15.27 -1.34
C GLU A 24 -24.59 -16.20 -2.53
N TYR A 25 -23.66 -16.35 -3.46
CA TYR A 25 -23.81 -17.23 -4.63
C TYR A 25 -23.29 -18.67 -4.40
N GLY A 26 -22.85 -19.01 -3.17
CA GLY A 26 -22.36 -20.36 -2.85
C GLY A 26 -21.05 -20.75 -3.56
N LEU A 27 -20.24 -19.76 -3.95
CA LEU A 27 -19.02 -19.94 -4.75
C LEU A 27 -17.74 -20.09 -3.90
N ILE A 28 -17.86 -20.15 -2.57
CA ILE A 28 -16.73 -20.19 -1.63
C ILE A 28 -15.84 -21.41 -1.87
N ASP A 29 -16.44 -22.58 -2.13
CA ASP A 29 -15.73 -23.85 -2.32
C ASP A 29 -15.29 -24.13 -3.76
N GLN A 30 -15.61 -23.23 -4.69
CA GLN A 30 -15.27 -23.38 -6.11
C GLN A 30 -14.08 -22.49 -6.48
N PRO A 31 -12.83 -23.01 -6.43
CA PRO A 31 -11.66 -22.25 -6.83
C PRO A 31 -11.73 -21.93 -8.33
N GLY A 32 -11.52 -20.66 -8.68
CA GLY A 32 -11.47 -20.21 -10.08
C GLY A 32 -12.81 -19.82 -10.70
N THR A 33 -13.94 -19.97 -9.98
CA THR A 33 -15.23 -19.46 -10.46
C THR A 33 -15.26 -17.94 -10.34
N THR A 34 -15.61 -17.27 -11.44
CA THR A 34 -15.72 -15.81 -11.49
C THR A 34 -16.86 -15.34 -10.61
N VAL A 35 -16.54 -14.50 -9.62
CA VAL A 35 -17.56 -13.83 -8.80
C VAL A 35 -18.33 -12.86 -9.71
N PRO A 36 -19.68 -12.88 -9.71
CA PRO A 36 -20.49 -11.99 -10.53
C PRO A 36 -20.44 -10.54 -10.01
N MET A 37 -19.30 -9.89 -10.20
CA MET A 37 -19.02 -8.52 -9.77
C MET A 37 -18.42 -7.74 -10.93
N SER A 38 -18.87 -6.49 -11.08
CA SER A 38 -18.36 -5.63 -12.15
C SER A 38 -16.92 -5.19 -11.88
N ILE A 39 -16.08 -5.18 -12.92
CA ILE A 39 -14.70 -4.70 -12.83
C ILE A 39 -14.59 -3.21 -12.46
N TRP A 40 -15.67 -2.44 -12.69
CA TRP A 40 -15.74 -1.02 -12.37
C TRP A 40 -15.51 -0.71 -10.88
N TRP A 41 -15.73 -1.66 -9.97
CA TRP A 41 -15.44 -1.51 -8.55
C TRP A 41 -13.94 -1.35 -8.23
N LEU A 42 -13.04 -1.79 -9.12
CA LEU A 42 -11.60 -1.61 -8.97
C LEU A 42 -11.13 -0.22 -9.40
N VAL A 43 -11.92 0.52 -10.19
CA VAL A 43 -11.51 1.82 -10.74
C VAL A 43 -11.17 2.84 -9.65
N PRO A 44 -11.97 3.01 -8.57
CA PRO A 44 -11.67 4.00 -7.54
C PRO A 44 -10.32 3.77 -6.84
N GLN A 45 -10.02 2.52 -6.46
CA GLN A 45 -8.75 2.18 -5.80
C GLN A 45 -7.54 2.39 -6.72
N TYR A 46 -7.62 2.01 -8.00
CA TYR A 46 -6.50 2.16 -8.94
C TYR A 46 -6.26 3.63 -9.31
N LEU A 47 -7.32 4.43 -9.44
CA LEU A 47 -7.20 5.87 -9.68
C LEU A 47 -6.49 6.55 -8.51
N MET A 48 -6.91 6.26 -7.28
CA MET A 48 -6.28 6.83 -6.07
C MET A 48 -4.84 6.35 -5.91
N LEU A 49 -4.55 5.08 -6.22
CA LEU A 49 -3.19 4.54 -6.22
C LEU A 49 -2.28 5.30 -7.19
N GLY A 50 -2.72 5.50 -8.44
CA GLY A 50 -1.95 6.23 -9.44
C GLY A 50 -1.70 7.68 -9.06
N LEU A 51 -2.71 8.37 -8.52
CA LEU A 51 -2.55 9.73 -8.00
C LEU A 51 -1.57 9.78 -6.82
N ALA A 52 -1.67 8.82 -5.90
CA ALA A 52 -0.76 8.74 -4.77
C ALA A 52 0.69 8.55 -5.22
N ASP A 53 0.91 7.68 -6.21
CA ASP A 53 2.24 7.35 -6.72
C ASP A 53 2.88 8.55 -7.44
N VAL A 54 2.17 9.18 -8.37
CA VAL A 54 2.69 10.35 -9.12
C VAL A 54 2.99 11.52 -8.20
N LEU A 55 2.07 11.85 -7.27
CA LEU A 55 2.30 12.96 -6.32
C LEU A 55 3.48 12.68 -5.39
N THR A 56 3.64 11.43 -4.97
CA THR A 56 4.73 11.03 -4.08
C THR A 56 6.07 11.07 -4.81
N LEU A 57 6.12 10.57 -6.06
CA LEU A 57 7.32 10.59 -6.89
C LEU A 57 7.76 12.02 -7.20
N VAL A 58 6.85 12.84 -7.74
CA VAL A 58 7.15 14.23 -8.13
C VAL A 58 7.48 15.07 -6.90
N GLY A 59 6.68 14.97 -5.84
CA GLY A 59 6.90 15.73 -4.61
C GLY A 59 8.21 15.39 -3.90
N MET A 60 8.57 14.11 -3.84
CA MET A 60 9.89 13.71 -3.30
C MET A 60 11.02 14.23 -4.18
N GLN A 61 10.89 14.13 -5.50
CA GLN A 61 11.92 14.58 -6.44
C GLN A 61 12.16 16.08 -6.33
N GLU A 62 11.11 16.92 -6.36
CA GLU A 62 11.22 18.37 -6.18
C GLU A 62 11.80 18.75 -4.82
N PHE A 63 11.33 18.12 -3.73
CA PHE A 63 11.87 18.35 -2.40
C PHE A 63 13.37 18.04 -2.36
N PHE A 64 13.76 16.88 -2.87
CA PHE A 64 15.14 16.44 -2.88
C PHE A 64 16.05 17.38 -3.68
N TYR A 65 15.61 17.80 -4.88
CA TYR A 65 16.35 18.76 -5.71
C TYR A 65 16.51 20.14 -5.06
N SER A 66 15.51 20.57 -4.27
CA SER A 66 15.53 21.88 -3.59
C SER A 66 16.36 21.88 -2.30
N GLN A 67 16.39 20.78 -1.56
CA GLN A 67 17.02 20.71 -0.24
C GLN A 67 18.46 20.16 -0.29
N VAL A 68 18.79 19.30 -1.25
CA VAL A 68 20.11 18.65 -1.30
C VAL A 68 21.10 19.46 -2.12
N PRO A 69 22.33 19.69 -1.58
CA PRO A 69 23.40 20.34 -2.33
C PRO A 69 23.65 19.66 -3.69
N PRO A 70 24.00 20.42 -4.74
CA PRO A 70 24.23 19.88 -6.09
C PRO A 70 25.22 18.71 -6.11
N GLU A 71 26.24 18.76 -5.25
CA GLU A 71 27.32 17.78 -5.16
C GLU A 71 26.84 16.42 -4.60
N LEU A 72 25.74 16.41 -3.85
CA LEU A 72 25.20 15.22 -3.18
C LEU A 72 23.96 14.64 -3.87
N ARG A 73 23.57 15.17 -5.04
CA ARG A 73 22.36 14.73 -5.75
C ARG A 73 22.40 13.25 -6.15
N SER A 74 23.56 12.76 -6.59
CA SER A 74 23.73 11.34 -6.96
C SER A 74 23.55 10.41 -5.75
N ILE A 75 24.07 10.80 -4.59
CA ILE A 75 23.97 10.04 -3.34
C ILE A 75 22.52 9.89 -2.91
N GLY A 76 21.73 10.96 -2.93
CA GLY A 76 20.35 10.79 -2.48
C GLY A 76 19.39 10.24 -3.53
N LEU A 77 19.73 10.25 -4.82
CA LEU A 77 19.07 9.34 -5.77
C LEU A 77 19.35 7.87 -5.41
N ALA A 78 20.59 7.53 -5.05
CA ALA A 78 20.94 6.19 -4.59
C ALA A 78 20.21 5.82 -3.28
N LEU A 79 20.08 6.75 -2.33
CA LEU A 79 19.29 6.56 -1.11
C LEU A 79 17.80 6.37 -1.42
N TYR A 80 17.24 7.14 -2.36
CA TYR A 80 15.85 6.99 -2.81
C TYR A 80 15.60 5.61 -3.40
N LEU A 81 16.44 5.15 -4.34
CA LEU A 81 16.35 3.82 -4.92
C LEU A 81 16.54 2.73 -3.85
N SER A 82 17.47 2.94 -2.91
CA SER A 82 17.68 2.01 -1.80
C SER A 82 16.45 1.94 -0.90
N ALA A 83 15.78 3.06 -0.62
CA ALA A 83 14.54 3.09 0.16
C ALA A 83 13.41 2.32 -0.53
N LEU A 84 13.27 2.43 -1.86
CA LEU A 84 12.34 1.60 -2.64
C LEU A 84 12.68 0.10 -2.51
N GLY A 85 13.96 -0.25 -2.61
CA GLY A 85 14.43 -1.64 -2.43
C GLY A 85 14.12 -2.19 -1.04
N VAL A 86 14.40 -1.41 0.01
CA VAL A 86 14.05 -1.75 1.40
C VAL A 86 12.54 -1.90 1.55
N GLY A 87 11.74 -1.02 0.93
CA GLY A 87 10.28 -1.13 0.90
C GLY A 87 9.80 -2.46 0.32
N SER A 88 10.39 -2.91 -0.80
CA SER A 88 10.08 -4.21 -1.39
C SER A 88 10.45 -5.37 -0.48
N LEU A 89 11.61 -5.33 0.18
CA LEU A 89 12.01 -6.36 1.15
C LEU A 89 11.06 -6.41 2.35
N LEU A 90 10.68 -5.26 2.89
CA LEU A 90 9.70 -5.16 3.98
C LEU A 90 8.33 -5.69 3.54
N SER A 91 7.91 -5.42 2.31
CA SER A 91 6.66 -5.96 1.75
C SER A 91 6.69 -7.50 1.69
N SER A 92 7.77 -8.07 1.15
CA SER A 92 7.93 -9.54 1.10
C SER A 92 7.99 -10.16 2.50
N LEU A 93 8.75 -9.54 3.42
CA LEU A 93 8.81 -10.00 4.81
C LEU A 93 7.45 -9.96 5.49
N LEU A 94 6.68 -8.87 5.28
CA LEU A 94 5.35 -8.73 5.85
C LEU A 94 4.43 -9.85 5.37
N VAL A 95 4.40 -10.11 4.06
CA VAL A 95 3.61 -11.21 3.48
C VAL A 95 4.04 -12.56 4.05
N SER A 96 5.35 -12.84 4.11
CA SER A 96 5.86 -14.11 4.66
C SER A 96 5.51 -14.29 6.14
N VAL A 97 5.61 -13.24 6.96
CA VAL A 97 5.25 -13.29 8.39
C VAL A 97 3.75 -13.54 8.54
N ILE A 98 2.91 -12.85 7.78
CA ILE A 98 1.47 -13.05 7.82
C ILE A 98 1.14 -14.48 7.40
N ASP A 99 1.68 -14.96 6.29
CA ASP A 99 1.42 -16.32 5.82
C ASP A 99 1.89 -17.38 6.83
N LEU A 100 3.04 -17.18 7.48
CA LEU A 100 3.50 -18.06 8.56
C LEU A 100 2.53 -18.06 9.77
N VAL A 101 1.99 -16.90 10.14
CA VAL A 101 1.08 -16.76 11.29
C VAL A 101 -0.33 -17.24 10.96
N THR A 102 -0.82 -17.01 9.73
CA THR A 102 -2.19 -17.32 9.30
C THR A 102 -2.32 -18.65 8.58
N GLY A 103 -1.21 -19.24 8.14
CA GLY A 103 -1.12 -20.47 7.33
C GLY A 103 -1.35 -21.79 8.07
N GLY A 104 -1.78 -21.76 9.35
CA GLY A 104 -2.08 -22.97 10.12
C GLY A 104 -3.25 -23.80 9.57
N ASP A 105 -3.28 -25.09 9.94
CA ASP A 105 -4.01 -26.28 9.41
C ASP A 105 -5.50 -26.17 8.98
N ALA A 106 -6.16 -25.01 9.07
CA ALA A 106 -7.61 -24.89 8.89
C ALA A 106 -8.07 -24.25 7.56
N GLY A 107 -7.17 -23.99 6.60
CA GLY A 107 -7.59 -23.48 5.28
C GLY A 107 -8.23 -22.08 5.30
N ASN A 108 -7.92 -21.26 6.31
CA ASN A 108 -8.42 -19.89 6.47
C ASN A 108 -7.28 -18.84 6.43
N SER A 109 -6.15 -19.17 5.79
CA SER A 109 -5.05 -18.21 5.60
C SER A 109 -5.52 -16.98 4.82
N TRP A 110 -4.97 -15.80 5.15
CA TRP A 110 -5.25 -14.57 4.41
C TRP A 110 -4.88 -14.70 2.93
N PHE A 111 -3.89 -15.55 2.63
CA PHE A 111 -3.39 -15.84 1.28
C PHE A 111 -3.72 -17.27 0.81
N ASN A 112 -4.95 -17.75 1.09
CA ASN A 112 -5.39 -19.05 0.60
C ASN A 112 -5.32 -19.14 -0.94
N SER A 113 -4.89 -20.28 -1.47
CA SER A 113 -4.89 -20.58 -2.91
C SER A 113 -6.27 -20.46 -3.55
N ASN A 114 -7.33 -20.73 -2.79
CA ASN A 114 -8.68 -20.36 -3.16
C ASN A 114 -8.97 -18.91 -2.73
N LEU A 115 -8.90 -17.98 -3.69
CA LEU A 115 -9.21 -16.56 -3.48
C LEU A 115 -10.60 -16.32 -2.88
N ASN A 116 -11.58 -17.18 -3.12
CA ASN A 116 -12.93 -17.03 -2.54
C ASN A 116 -12.97 -17.39 -1.04
N LYS A 117 -11.95 -18.08 -0.54
CA LYS A 117 -11.70 -18.35 0.89
C LYS A 117 -10.62 -17.45 1.50
N ALA A 118 -9.81 -16.81 0.67
CA ALA A 118 -8.78 -15.89 1.10
C ALA A 118 -9.42 -14.63 1.70
N HIS A 119 -8.82 -14.13 2.76
CA HIS A 119 -9.23 -12.92 3.46
C HIS A 119 -8.25 -11.77 3.18
N LEU A 120 -8.18 -11.37 1.91
CA LEU A 120 -7.33 -10.26 1.46
C LEU A 120 -7.80 -8.90 2.01
N ASP A 121 -9.06 -8.80 2.42
CA ASP A 121 -9.62 -7.64 3.12
C ASP A 121 -8.85 -7.32 4.40
N TYR A 122 -8.45 -8.33 5.18
CA TYR A 122 -7.64 -8.13 6.40
C TYR A 122 -6.24 -7.61 6.08
N PHE A 123 -5.63 -8.09 4.99
CA PHE A 123 -4.33 -7.59 4.54
C PHE A 123 -4.41 -6.10 4.15
N TYR A 124 -5.45 -5.69 3.42
CA TYR A 124 -5.64 -4.29 3.06
C TYR A 124 -5.94 -3.40 4.27
N TRP A 125 -6.71 -3.88 5.24
CA TRP A 125 -6.90 -3.17 6.52
C TRP A 125 -5.59 -2.98 7.28
N LEU A 126 -4.75 -4.01 7.35
CA LEU A 126 -3.43 -3.92 7.97
C LEU A 126 -2.56 -2.87 7.27
N LEU A 127 -2.52 -2.87 5.94
CA LEU A 127 -1.79 -1.86 5.16
C LEU A 127 -2.34 -0.44 5.38
N ALA A 128 -3.65 -0.28 5.53
CA ALA A 128 -4.27 1.00 5.87
C ALA A 128 -3.76 1.53 7.23
N VAL A 129 -3.70 0.66 8.25
CA VAL A 129 -3.17 1.02 9.58
C VAL A 129 -1.69 1.38 9.51
N ILE A 130 -0.86 0.57 8.83
CA ILE A 130 0.56 0.84 8.65
C ILE A 130 0.77 2.18 7.93
N SER A 131 0.00 2.48 6.88
CA SER A 131 0.06 3.75 6.15
C SER A 131 -0.35 4.94 7.03
N ALA A 132 -1.38 4.79 7.86
CA ALA A 132 -1.82 5.84 8.80
C ALA A 132 -0.77 6.11 9.89
N LEU A 133 -0.11 5.07 10.42
CA LEU A 133 1.01 5.21 11.36
C LEU A 133 2.20 5.90 10.68
N GLY A 134 2.54 5.47 9.46
CA GLY A 134 3.59 6.11 8.66
C GLY A 134 3.32 7.58 8.42
N PHE A 135 2.08 7.97 8.13
CA PHE A 135 1.68 9.37 7.98
C PHE A 135 1.85 10.15 9.29
N SER A 136 1.50 9.55 10.43
CA SER A 136 1.66 10.18 11.74
C SER A 136 3.13 10.45 12.08
N VAL A 137 4.00 9.48 11.81
CA VAL A 137 5.46 9.62 11.94
C VAL A 137 5.97 10.71 10.99
N PHE A 138 5.53 10.70 9.73
CA PHE A 138 5.89 11.73 8.75
C PHE A 138 5.52 13.14 9.24
N LEU A 139 4.32 13.34 9.78
CA LEU A 139 3.92 14.65 10.33
C LEU A 139 4.78 15.06 11.52
N PHE A 140 5.14 14.14 12.40
CA PHE A 140 5.99 14.41 13.55
C PHE A 140 7.41 14.86 13.12
N VAL A 141 8.00 14.14 12.16
CA VAL A 141 9.32 14.48 11.60
C VAL A 141 9.25 15.79 10.82
N SER A 142 8.22 15.98 9.99
CA SER A 142 8.03 17.19 9.19
C SER A 142 7.89 18.45 10.05
N LYS A 143 7.19 18.38 11.19
CA LYS A 143 7.09 19.50 12.14
C LYS A 143 8.43 19.85 12.78
N SER A 144 9.32 18.88 12.92
CA SER A 144 10.65 19.08 13.52
C SER A 144 11.71 19.46 12.47
N TYR A 145 11.38 19.37 11.18
CA TYR A 145 12.32 19.62 10.09
C TYR A 145 12.47 21.12 9.84
N VAL A 146 13.72 21.62 9.93
CA VAL A 146 14.06 23.00 9.60
C VAL A 146 14.32 23.09 8.11
N TYR A 147 13.43 23.79 7.38
CA TYR A 147 13.56 23.97 5.94
C TYR A 147 14.76 24.85 5.61
N ARG A 148 15.59 24.44 4.64
CA ARG A 148 16.66 25.29 4.13
C ARG A 148 16.04 26.35 3.23
N ARG A 149 16.12 27.62 3.65
CA ARG A 149 15.84 28.74 2.74
C ARG A 149 17.04 28.86 1.80
N VAL A 150 16.79 28.71 0.51
CA VAL A 150 17.74 29.21 -0.50
C VAL A 150 17.56 30.72 -0.46
N ASP A 151 18.50 31.43 0.17
CA ASP A 151 18.50 32.89 0.15
C ASP A 151 18.47 33.33 -1.31
N GLY A 152 17.49 34.18 -1.63
CA GLY A 152 17.23 34.65 -2.98
C GLY A 152 18.47 35.30 -3.59
N VAL A 153 18.66 35.03 -4.88
CA VAL A 153 19.19 36.04 -5.79
C VAL A 153 18.04 36.96 -6.16
#